data_AF-A0A7Y5E3D3-F1
#
_entry.id   AF-A0A7Y5E3D3-F1
#
_cell.length_a   1.000
_cell.length_b   1.000
_cell.length_c   1.000
_cell.angle_alpha   90.00
_cell.angle_beta   90.00
_cell.angle_gamma   90.00
#
_symmetry.space_group_name_H-M   'P 1'
#
loop_
_entity.id
_entity.type
_entity.pdbx_description
1 polymer ?
#
loop_
_entity_poly.entity_id
_entity_poly.type
_entity_poly.pdbx_seq_one_letter_code
_entity_poly.pdbx_strand_id
1 'polypeptide(L)'
;MKRLFPILALVACSSSVDITPDGTPHGLFSAPADLAELSEEHFFDHPFPSDLRVEADGTARYEGVYNPRRIRLIQGYLAWAKGKFKGFSPAAGIFFRFDAPVDPATLPNDPGKTADATSSVQIVDVDPKSKERGKRKLLQLYFRKTEGTYWLPNTLSVLPLFGQPLRPNTRYAVVVTRKVKGETGAPMAPSAALEEVLGLRAATPATARAREVYGPAIPELAAAGVQREDIANLTVFTTGDPAEELYRV
;
A
#
# COMPACT_ATOMS: atom_id res chain seq x y z
N MET A 1 -1.68 -59.48 -4.59
CA MET A 1 -1.48 -58.44 -5.62
C MET A 1 -1.63 -57.07 -4.96
N LYS A 2 -0.51 -56.44 -4.55
CA LYS A 2 -0.49 -55.09 -3.97
C LYS A 2 -0.27 -54.08 -5.10
N ARG A 3 -1.22 -53.18 -5.34
CA ARG A 3 -1.07 -52.07 -6.29
C ARG A 3 -0.49 -50.86 -5.54
N LEU A 4 0.74 -50.49 -5.88
CA LEU A 4 1.40 -49.25 -5.46
C LEU A 4 0.89 -48.12 -6.35
N PHE A 5 0.28 -47.08 -5.76
CA PHE A 5 -0.01 -45.82 -6.45
C PHE A 5 1.15 -44.84 -6.19
N PRO A 6 1.72 -44.18 -7.22
CA PRO A 6 2.74 -43.17 -7.00
C PRO A 6 2.06 -41.86 -6.58
N ILE A 7 2.48 -41.32 -5.43
CA ILE A 7 2.11 -39.97 -4.99
C ILE A 7 2.99 -38.99 -5.77
N LEU A 8 2.38 -38.26 -6.69
CA LEU A 8 3.01 -37.15 -7.40
C LEU A 8 3.00 -35.93 -6.47
N ALA A 9 4.14 -35.61 -5.87
CA ALA A 9 4.30 -34.41 -5.06
C ALA A 9 4.42 -33.18 -5.97
N LEU A 10 3.35 -32.39 -6.08
CA LEU A 10 3.44 -31.04 -6.62
C LEU A 10 4.17 -30.14 -5.61
N VAL A 11 5.37 -29.71 -5.98
CA VAL A 11 6.09 -28.64 -5.30
C VAL A 11 5.39 -27.34 -5.64
N ALA A 12 4.57 -26.83 -4.71
CA ALA A 12 4.07 -25.47 -4.77
C ALA A 12 5.19 -24.54 -4.27
N CYS A 13 5.66 -23.63 -5.13
CA CYS A 13 6.47 -22.49 -4.70
C CYS A 13 5.57 -21.54 -3.91
N SER A 14 5.56 -21.73 -2.59
CA SER A 14 5.11 -20.70 -1.65
C SER A 14 6.19 -19.63 -1.62
N SER A 15 5.84 -18.42 -2.05
CA SER A 15 6.65 -17.22 -1.83
C SER A 15 6.64 -16.95 -0.33
N SER A 16 7.61 -17.50 0.38
CA SER A 16 7.81 -17.23 1.80
C SER A 16 7.99 -15.73 2.00
N VAL A 17 7.26 -15.17 2.97
CA VAL A 17 7.59 -13.87 3.55
C VAL A 17 9.04 -13.96 3.99
N ASP A 18 9.93 -13.22 3.32
CA ASP A 18 11.34 -13.13 3.68
C ASP A 18 11.46 -12.43 5.02
N ILE A 19 11.38 -13.19 6.12
CA ILE A 19 11.88 -12.76 7.42
C ILE A 19 13.40 -12.76 7.27
N THR A 20 14.01 -11.59 7.12
CA THR A 20 15.47 -11.54 7.00
C THR A 20 16.13 -12.03 8.30
N PRO A 21 17.20 -12.84 8.22
CA PRO A 21 17.84 -13.45 9.39
C PRO A 21 18.50 -12.44 10.37
N ASP A 22 18.64 -11.18 9.97
CA ASP A 22 19.37 -10.14 10.70
C ASP A 22 18.51 -9.42 11.76
N GLY A 23 17.20 -9.66 11.79
CA GLY A 23 16.27 -9.03 12.73
C GLY A 23 15.96 -7.56 12.38
N THR A 24 16.31 -7.10 11.18
CA THR A 24 15.91 -5.78 10.67
C THR A 24 14.41 -5.79 10.38
N PRO A 25 13.63 -4.81 10.86
CA PRO A 25 12.19 -4.72 10.56
C PRO A 25 11.96 -4.17 9.15
N HIS A 26 10.99 -4.72 8.41
CA HIS A 26 10.64 -4.33 7.04
C HIS A 26 9.18 -3.88 6.87
N GLY A 27 8.99 -2.93 5.95
CA GLY A 27 7.69 -2.67 5.34
C GLY A 27 7.31 -3.82 4.41
N LEU A 28 6.10 -4.35 4.58
CA LEU A 28 5.56 -5.34 3.66
C LEU A 28 5.13 -4.66 2.35
N PHE A 29 5.67 -5.19 1.25
CA PHE A 29 5.30 -4.82 -0.11
C PHE A 29 5.48 -6.05 -0.98
N SER A 30 4.36 -6.68 -1.33
CA SER A 30 4.30 -7.83 -2.23
C SER A 30 3.83 -7.39 -3.61
N ALA A 31 4.59 -7.73 -4.65
CA ALA A 31 4.23 -7.48 -6.05
C ALA A 31 4.17 -8.83 -6.80
N PRO A 32 3.11 -9.63 -6.59
CA PRO A 32 2.99 -10.93 -7.23
C PRO A 32 2.68 -10.79 -8.72
N ALA A 33 2.95 -11.85 -9.47
CA ALA A 33 2.62 -11.91 -10.89
C ALA A 33 1.09 -11.94 -11.11
N ASP A 34 0.35 -12.57 -10.20
CA ASP A 34 -1.10 -12.55 -10.16
C ASP A 34 -1.61 -11.91 -8.86
N LEU A 35 -2.42 -10.86 -9.00
CA LEU A 35 -3.06 -10.18 -7.88
C LEU A 35 -4.04 -11.08 -7.11
N ALA A 36 -4.47 -12.22 -7.66
CA ALA A 36 -5.26 -13.22 -6.93
C ALA A 36 -4.50 -13.78 -5.71
N GLU A 37 -3.16 -13.76 -5.72
CA GLU A 37 -2.32 -14.11 -4.58
C GLU A 37 -2.48 -13.13 -3.41
N LEU A 38 -2.93 -11.89 -3.66
CA LEU A 38 -3.22 -10.87 -2.63
C LEU A 38 -4.67 -10.95 -2.15
N SER A 39 -5.12 -12.16 -1.81
CA SER A 39 -6.47 -12.40 -1.30
C SER A 39 -6.47 -12.74 0.18
N GLU A 40 -7.59 -12.44 0.85
CA GLU A 40 -7.85 -12.68 2.26
C GLU A 40 -6.73 -12.11 3.14
N GLU A 41 -6.03 -12.96 3.91
CA GLU A 41 -4.95 -12.56 4.82
C GLU A 41 -3.77 -11.90 4.09
N HIS A 42 -3.62 -12.10 2.78
CA HIS A 42 -2.56 -11.48 1.98
C HIS A 42 -2.99 -10.16 1.32
N PHE A 43 -4.26 -9.75 1.48
CA PHE A 43 -4.77 -8.54 0.84
C PHE A 43 -3.98 -7.29 1.24
N PHE A 44 -3.46 -7.20 2.45
CA PHE A 44 -2.67 -6.03 2.89
C PHE A 44 -1.15 -6.24 2.84
N ASP A 45 -0.68 -7.34 2.26
CA ASP A 45 0.76 -7.57 2.03
C ASP A 45 1.29 -6.69 0.88
N HIS A 46 0.40 -6.22 0.01
CA HIS A 46 0.61 -5.03 -0.81
C HIS A 46 -0.17 -3.85 -0.21
N PRO A 47 0.42 -2.65 -0.07
CA PRO A 47 -0.29 -1.47 0.40
C PRO A 47 -1.59 -1.17 -0.35
N PHE A 48 -2.61 -0.71 0.36
CA PHE A 48 -3.92 -0.38 -0.22
C PHE A 48 -4.34 1.05 0.18
N PRO A 49 -4.89 1.89 -0.71
CA PRO A 49 -5.09 1.70 -2.14
C PRO A 49 -3.78 1.67 -2.94
N SER A 50 -3.85 1.28 -4.21
CA SER A 50 -2.70 1.19 -5.12
C SER A 50 -3.14 1.18 -6.59
N ASP A 51 -2.44 1.93 -7.45
CA ASP A 51 -2.62 1.89 -8.91
C ASP A 51 -2.29 0.50 -9.52
N LEU A 52 -1.67 -0.40 -8.75
CA LEU A 52 -1.52 -1.82 -9.14
C LEU A 52 -2.80 -2.63 -8.96
N ARG A 53 -3.80 -2.10 -8.25
CA ARG A 53 -5.13 -2.72 -8.05
C ARG A 53 -6.18 -2.02 -8.91
N VAL A 54 -5.87 -1.91 -10.19
CA VAL A 54 -6.75 -1.32 -11.19
C VAL A 54 -6.99 -2.35 -12.28
N GLU A 55 -8.25 -2.59 -12.60
CA GLU A 55 -8.68 -3.51 -13.66
C GLU A 55 -8.38 -2.92 -15.04
N ALA A 56 -8.44 -3.76 -16.07
CA ALA A 56 -8.21 -3.33 -17.45
C ALA A 56 -9.18 -2.23 -17.93
N ASP A 57 -10.37 -2.15 -17.34
CA ASP A 57 -11.37 -1.10 -17.63
C ASP A 57 -11.14 0.21 -16.85
N GLY A 58 -10.07 0.27 -16.04
CA GLY A 58 -9.69 1.43 -15.23
C GLY A 58 -10.40 1.52 -13.88
N THR A 59 -11.17 0.50 -13.48
CA THR A 59 -11.86 0.49 -12.19
C THR A 59 -11.01 -0.11 -11.08
N ALA A 60 -11.22 0.36 -9.84
CA ALA A 60 -10.51 -0.13 -8.68
C ALA A 60 -10.93 -1.58 -8.34
N ARG A 61 -9.93 -2.44 -8.12
CA ARG A 61 -10.12 -3.84 -7.74
C ARG A 61 -10.22 -3.97 -6.22
N TYR A 62 -11.33 -4.56 -5.75
CA TYR A 62 -11.59 -4.91 -4.35
C TYR A 62 -11.77 -6.42 -4.13
N GLU A 63 -11.58 -7.21 -5.18
CA GLU A 63 -11.60 -8.67 -5.05
C GLU A 63 -10.47 -9.15 -4.12
N GLY A 64 -10.75 -10.16 -3.30
CA GLY A 64 -9.80 -10.68 -2.32
C GLY A 64 -9.78 -9.92 -0.98
N VAL A 65 -10.61 -8.89 -0.76
CA VAL A 65 -10.68 -8.21 0.54
C VAL A 65 -10.99 -9.20 1.68
N TYR A 66 -10.18 -9.15 2.74
CA TYR A 66 -10.28 -10.03 3.91
C TYR A 66 -11.67 -9.99 4.56
N ASN A 67 -12.37 -11.12 4.57
CA ASN A 67 -13.69 -11.26 5.19
C ASN A 67 -13.82 -12.59 5.97
N PRO A 68 -13.08 -12.74 7.08
CA PRO A 68 -12.96 -14.03 7.78
C PRO A 68 -14.27 -14.52 8.38
N ARG A 69 -15.19 -13.62 8.73
CA ARG A 69 -16.53 -13.99 9.21
C ARG A 69 -17.54 -14.24 8.10
N ARG A 70 -17.11 -14.16 6.82
CA ARG A 70 -17.95 -14.36 5.64
C ARG A 70 -19.23 -13.53 5.70
N ILE A 71 -19.12 -12.28 6.13
CA ILE A 71 -20.26 -11.38 6.26
C ILE A 71 -20.85 -11.16 4.86
N ARG A 72 -22.09 -11.59 4.65
CA ARG A 72 -22.82 -11.46 3.38
C ARG A 72 -22.97 -10.02 2.93
N LEU A 73 -23.11 -9.08 3.87
CA LEU A 73 -23.18 -7.65 3.56
C LEU A 73 -21.89 -7.15 2.89
N ILE A 74 -20.72 -7.56 3.40
CA ILE A 74 -19.43 -7.21 2.78
C ILE A 74 -19.36 -7.79 1.37
N GLN A 75 -19.73 -9.07 1.20
CA GLN A 75 -19.77 -9.70 -0.13
C GLN A 75 -20.70 -8.97 -1.11
N GLY A 76 -21.88 -8.55 -0.65
CA GLY A 76 -22.83 -7.78 -1.45
C GLY A 76 -22.27 -6.44 -1.90
N TYR A 77 -21.59 -5.70 -1.01
CA TYR A 77 -20.93 -4.44 -1.36
C TYR A 77 -19.77 -4.64 -2.34
N LEU A 78 -18.95 -5.68 -2.15
CA LEU A 78 -17.84 -5.98 -3.06
C LEU A 78 -18.36 -6.35 -4.46
N ALA A 79 -19.42 -7.17 -4.53
CA ALA A 79 -20.07 -7.52 -5.79
C ALA A 79 -20.68 -6.29 -6.50
N TRP A 80 -21.31 -5.39 -5.74
CA TRP A 80 -21.85 -4.15 -6.28
C TRP A 80 -20.75 -3.19 -6.75
N ALA A 81 -19.64 -3.07 -6.01
CA ALA A 81 -18.55 -2.14 -6.32
C ALA A 81 -17.76 -2.52 -7.59
N LYS A 82 -17.80 -3.80 -7.99
CA LYS A 82 -17.11 -4.31 -9.18
C LYS A 82 -17.51 -3.49 -10.42
N GLY A 83 -16.52 -2.91 -11.09
CA GLY A 83 -16.72 -2.12 -12.31
C GLY A 83 -17.33 -0.72 -12.09
N LYS A 84 -17.46 -0.23 -10.85
CA LYS A 84 -18.09 1.08 -10.57
C LYS A 84 -17.10 2.21 -10.38
N PHE A 85 -16.07 1.99 -9.59
CA PHE A 85 -15.22 3.09 -9.12
C PHE A 85 -14.00 3.26 -10.00
N LYS A 86 -13.93 4.38 -10.74
CA LYS A 86 -12.72 4.81 -11.44
C LYS A 86 -11.87 5.62 -10.48
N GLY A 87 -10.83 4.98 -9.94
CA GLY A 87 -9.97 5.54 -8.90
C GLY A 87 -10.47 5.26 -7.48
N PHE A 88 -9.62 5.60 -6.50
CA PHE A 88 -9.86 5.32 -5.08
C PHE A 88 -10.48 6.52 -4.35
N SER A 89 -11.03 6.29 -3.16
CA SER A 89 -11.66 7.36 -2.39
C SER A 89 -10.64 8.44 -1.98
N PRO A 90 -10.98 9.74 -2.14
CA PRO A 90 -10.11 10.85 -1.70
C PRO A 90 -10.06 11.03 -0.18
N ALA A 91 -10.83 10.26 0.59
CA ALA A 91 -10.93 10.39 2.05
C ALA A 91 -10.80 9.06 2.81
N ALA A 92 -10.62 7.94 2.10
CA ALA A 92 -10.49 6.62 2.74
C ALA A 92 -9.10 6.39 3.33
N GLY A 93 -9.01 5.33 4.14
CA GLY A 93 -7.74 4.91 4.74
C GLY A 93 -6.80 4.28 3.73
N ILE A 94 -5.52 4.60 3.91
CA ILE A 94 -4.37 4.00 3.27
C ILE A 94 -3.71 3.08 4.30
N PHE A 95 -3.48 1.82 3.94
CA PHE A 95 -3.03 0.78 4.83
C PHE A 95 -1.66 0.26 4.38
N PHE A 96 -0.74 0.19 5.34
CA PHE A 96 0.56 -0.45 5.22
C PHE A 96 0.69 -1.53 6.28
N ARG A 97 1.42 -2.60 5.96
CA ARG A 97 1.82 -3.61 6.93
C ARG A 97 3.33 -3.67 7.08
N PHE A 98 3.75 -4.23 8.21
CA PHE A 98 5.15 -4.45 8.56
C PHE A 98 5.33 -5.87 9.12
N ASP A 99 6.52 -6.45 8.94
CA ASP A 99 6.87 -7.76 9.51
C ASP A 99 7.11 -7.69 11.04
N ALA A 100 7.30 -6.47 11.56
CA ALA A 100 7.61 -6.18 12.96
C ALA A 100 6.82 -4.96 13.46
N PRO A 101 6.64 -4.84 14.79
CA PRO A 101 5.94 -3.69 15.36
C PRO A 101 6.73 -2.39 15.18
N VAL A 102 6.03 -1.34 14.77
CA VAL A 102 6.53 0.04 14.69
C VAL A 102 6.52 0.67 16.09
N ASP A 103 7.56 1.44 16.42
CA ASP A 103 7.59 2.34 17.57
C ASP A 103 6.67 3.55 17.32
N PRO A 104 5.54 3.69 18.04
CA PRO A 104 4.61 4.81 17.85
C PRO A 104 5.23 6.19 18.09
N ALA A 105 6.31 6.29 18.87
CA ALA A 105 7.00 7.55 19.12
C ALA A 105 7.72 8.10 17.87
N THR A 106 7.94 7.26 16.86
CA THR A 106 8.55 7.64 15.58
C THR A 106 7.54 8.01 14.50
N LEU A 107 6.25 7.84 14.78
CA LEU A 107 5.16 8.23 13.89
C LEU A 107 4.81 9.71 14.12
N PRO A 108 4.33 10.43 13.09
CA PRO A 108 3.84 11.79 13.27
C PRO A 108 2.67 11.84 14.26
N ASN A 109 2.81 12.60 15.34
CA ASN A 109 1.81 12.69 16.41
C ASN A 109 1.05 14.03 16.42
N ASP A 110 1.50 15.02 15.65
CA ASP A 110 0.85 16.32 15.46
C ASP A 110 0.31 16.39 14.02
N PRO A 111 -1.01 16.20 13.82
CA PRO A 111 -1.62 16.25 12.50
C PRO A 111 -1.33 17.55 11.74
N GLY A 112 -1.17 18.68 12.44
CA GLY A 112 -0.90 19.99 11.82
C GLY A 112 0.50 20.15 11.23
N LYS A 113 1.44 19.26 11.59
CA LYS A 113 2.84 19.26 11.12
C LYS A 113 3.16 18.11 10.18
N THR A 114 2.18 17.28 9.85
CA THR A 114 2.39 16.12 8.97
C THR A 114 2.74 16.48 7.53
N ALA A 115 2.45 17.72 7.11
CA ALA A 115 2.86 18.25 5.81
C ALA A 115 4.31 18.76 5.79
N ASP A 116 5.06 18.68 6.90
CA ASP A 116 6.47 19.06 6.94
C ASP A 116 7.33 18.04 6.17
N ALA A 117 8.37 18.51 5.49
CA ALA A 117 9.29 17.66 4.74
C ALA A 117 10.04 16.65 5.63
N THR A 118 10.13 16.93 6.93
CA THR A 118 10.79 16.06 7.91
C THR A 118 9.88 14.96 8.47
N SER A 119 8.56 15.03 8.23
CA SER A 119 7.59 14.04 8.71
C SER A 119 7.96 12.63 8.25
N SER A 120 7.84 11.63 9.15
CA SER A 120 8.24 10.25 8.85
C SER A 120 7.23 9.49 7.98
N VAL A 121 5.99 9.99 7.88
CA VAL A 121 4.94 9.54 6.97
C VAL A 121 4.38 10.74 6.22
N GLN A 122 4.23 10.63 4.91
CA GLN A 122 3.87 11.76 4.04
C GLN A 122 2.86 11.33 2.97
N ILE A 123 1.90 12.20 2.65
CA ILE A 123 1.07 12.12 1.44
C ILE A 123 1.54 13.25 0.51
N VAL A 124 2.02 12.91 -0.69
CA VAL A 124 2.55 13.86 -1.68
C VAL A 124 1.73 13.78 -2.95
N ASP A 125 1.30 14.93 -3.46
CA ASP A 125 0.72 15.04 -4.81
C ASP A 125 1.82 14.82 -5.85
N VAL A 126 1.74 13.73 -6.61
CA VAL A 126 2.73 13.36 -7.62
C VAL A 126 2.12 13.40 -9.03
N ASP A 127 0.97 14.04 -9.17
CA ASP A 127 0.28 14.10 -10.45
C ASP A 127 0.94 15.15 -11.36
N PRO A 128 1.39 14.76 -12.57
CA PRO A 128 2.02 15.70 -13.49
C PRO A 128 1.07 16.83 -13.95
N LYS A 129 -0.25 16.63 -13.87
CA LYS A 129 -1.28 17.61 -14.26
C LYS A 129 -1.81 18.42 -13.08
N SER A 130 -1.45 18.09 -11.84
CA SER A 130 -1.94 18.81 -10.66
C SER A 130 -1.27 20.18 -10.51
N LYS A 131 -2.08 21.19 -10.18
CA LYS A 131 -1.60 22.51 -9.75
C LYS A 131 -0.93 22.48 -8.37
N GLU A 132 -1.09 21.38 -7.64
CA GLU A 132 -0.54 21.16 -6.30
C GLU A 132 0.56 20.09 -6.30
N ARG A 133 1.07 19.72 -7.48
CA ARG A 133 2.20 18.79 -7.63
C ARG A 133 3.36 19.15 -6.69
N GLY A 134 3.90 18.14 -6.03
CA GLY A 134 4.95 18.23 -5.01
C GLY A 134 4.46 18.70 -3.64
N LYS A 135 3.22 19.19 -3.51
CA LYS A 135 2.69 19.62 -2.20
C LYS A 135 2.29 18.42 -1.36
N ARG A 136 2.63 18.50 -0.08
CA ARG A 136 2.22 17.55 0.95
C ARG A 136 0.80 17.83 1.42
N LYS A 137 0.09 16.79 1.84
CA LYS A 137 -1.23 16.89 2.46
C LYS A 137 -1.16 16.56 3.93
N LEU A 138 -2.03 17.18 4.72
CA LEU A 138 -2.16 16.83 6.12
C LEU A 138 -2.79 15.43 6.24
N LEU A 139 -2.29 14.67 7.20
CA LEU A 139 -2.76 13.32 7.50
C LEU A 139 -2.96 13.13 9.00
N GLN A 140 -3.67 12.07 9.32
CA GLN A 140 -3.75 11.49 10.65
C GLN A 140 -3.50 9.99 10.52
N LEU A 141 -3.06 9.35 11.61
CA LEU A 141 -2.66 7.96 11.56
C LEU A 141 -3.13 7.19 12.78
N TYR A 142 -3.19 5.87 12.60
CA TYR A 142 -3.41 4.92 13.66
C TYR A 142 -2.57 3.68 13.39
N PHE A 143 -1.71 3.31 14.34
CA PHE A 143 -0.95 2.08 14.27
C PHE A 143 -1.57 1.02 15.18
N ARG A 144 -1.74 -0.19 14.62
CA ARG A 144 -2.26 -1.34 15.33
C ARG A 144 -1.25 -2.47 15.34
N LYS A 145 -0.66 -2.72 16.51
CA LYS A 145 0.27 -3.83 16.74
C LYS A 145 -0.42 -5.19 16.73
N THR A 146 -1.51 -5.33 17.48
CA THR A 146 -2.18 -6.61 17.71
C THR A 146 -3.17 -6.96 16.61
N GLU A 147 -3.26 -8.25 16.33
CA GLU A 147 -4.29 -8.79 15.44
C GLU A 147 -5.71 -8.47 15.97
N GLY A 148 -6.63 -8.24 15.04
CA GLY A 148 -8.06 -8.20 15.28
C GLY A 148 -8.80 -8.98 14.23
N THR A 149 -10.13 -9.08 14.38
CA THR A 149 -10.95 -9.86 13.44
C THR A 149 -10.80 -9.42 11.98
N TYR A 150 -10.63 -8.13 11.69
CA TYR A 150 -10.47 -7.62 10.31
C TYR A 150 -9.15 -6.90 10.08
N TRP A 151 -8.25 -6.96 11.06
CA TRP A 151 -6.99 -6.24 11.04
C TRP A 151 -5.88 -7.23 11.33
N LEU A 152 -5.00 -7.41 10.36
CA LEU A 152 -3.79 -8.18 10.57
C LEU A 152 -2.83 -7.39 11.47
N PRO A 153 -1.92 -8.06 12.20
CA PRO A 153 -0.99 -7.37 13.08
C PRO A 153 -0.05 -6.45 12.29
N ASN A 154 0.54 -5.50 13.02
CA ASN A 154 1.48 -4.49 12.52
C ASN A 154 0.93 -3.70 11.33
N THR A 155 -0.30 -3.22 11.44
CA THR A 155 -0.96 -2.42 10.39
C THR A 155 -0.93 -0.94 10.76
N LEU A 156 -0.41 -0.11 9.86
CA LEU A 156 -0.52 1.35 9.90
C LEU A 156 -1.65 1.79 8.98
N SER A 157 -2.62 2.50 9.55
CA SER A 157 -3.63 3.25 8.82
C SER A 157 -3.23 4.71 8.74
N VAL A 158 -3.27 5.26 7.54
CA VAL A 158 -3.05 6.67 7.23
C VAL A 158 -4.33 7.20 6.60
N LEU A 159 -4.86 8.30 7.11
CA LEU A 159 -6.00 8.99 6.53
C LEU A 159 -5.58 10.41 6.15
N PRO A 160 -6.05 10.96 5.01
CA PRO A 160 -6.10 12.41 4.86
C PRO A 160 -6.78 13.05 6.07
N LEU A 161 -6.31 14.21 6.53
CA LEU A 161 -6.85 14.87 7.71
C LEU A 161 -8.36 15.14 7.53
N PHE A 162 -9.16 14.89 8.56
CA PHE A 162 -10.60 15.15 8.49
C PHE A 162 -10.90 16.60 8.10
N GLY A 163 -11.86 16.77 7.19
CA GLY A 163 -12.19 18.08 6.60
C GLY A 163 -11.24 18.53 5.50
N GLN A 164 -10.18 17.75 5.19
CA GLN A 164 -9.23 18.04 4.12
C GLN A 164 -9.02 16.80 3.22
N PRO A 165 -10.07 16.38 2.48
CA PRO A 165 -9.94 15.27 1.54
C PRO A 165 -8.92 15.60 0.45
N LEU A 166 -8.37 14.54 -0.16
CA LEU A 166 -7.52 14.66 -1.34
C LEU A 166 -8.33 15.21 -2.52
N ARG A 167 -7.64 15.80 -3.51
CA ARG A 167 -8.29 16.26 -4.73
C ARG A 167 -8.77 15.05 -5.55
N PRO A 168 -9.93 15.11 -6.20
CA PRO A 168 -10.38 14.06 -7.11
C PRO A 168 -9.49 14.00 -8.36
N ASN A 169 -9.49 12.84 -9.04
CA ASN A 169 -8.73 12.62 -10.29
C ASN A 169 -7.26 13.03 -10.19
N THR A 170 -6.64 12.80 -9.03
CA THR A 170 -5.29 13.24 -8.73
C THR A 170 -4.47 12.07 -8.21
N ARG A 171 -3.25 11.95 -8.73
CA ARG A 171 -2.30 10.92 -8.33
C ARG A 171 -1.49 11.31 -7.09
N TYR A 172 -1.49 10.43 -6.09
CA TYR A 172 -0.78 10.62 -4.83
C TYR A 172 0.19 9.49 -4.56
N ALA A 173 1.33 9.84 -3.96
CA ALA A 173 2.25 8.89 -3.34
C ALA A 173 2.15 9.03 -1.82
N VAL A 174 1.99 7.91 -1.13
CA VAL A 174 2.04 7.86 0.34
C VAL A 174 3.29 7.10 0.73
N VAL A 175 4.15 7.79 1.46
CA VAL A 175 5.49 7.32 1.79
C VAL A 175 5.60 7.10 3.29
N VAL A 176 6.05 5.92 3.67
CA VAL A 176 6.60 5.64 4.99
C VAL A 176 8.12 5.68 4.83
N THR A 177 8.77 6.58 5.56
CA THR A 177 10.24 6.75 5.49
C THR A 177 10.95 5.85 6.50
N ARG A 178 12.25 5.66 6.31
CA ARG A 178 13.14 4.97 7.27
C ARG A 178 13.28 5.68 8.62
N LYS A 179 12.71 6.88 8.78
CA LYS A 179 12.58 7.53 10.10
C LYS A 179 11.59 6.83 11.02
N VAL A 180 10.64 6.08 10.43
CA VAL A 180 9.83 5.12 11.19
C VAL A 180 10.73 3.97 11.62
N LYS A 181 10.73 3.66 12.91
CA LYS A 181 11.57 2.61 13.49
C LYS A 181 10.72 1.48 14.03
N GLY A 182 11.29 0.29 14.11
CA GLY A 182 10.73 -0.78 14.92
C GLY A 182 10.91 -0.52 16.42
N GLU A 183 10.22 -1.28 17.27
CA GLU A 183 10.34 -1.18 18.74
C GLU A 183 11.77 -1.46 19.26
N THR A 184 12.62 -2.12 18.46
CA THR A 184 14.05 -2.34 18.77
C THR A 184 14.92 -1.10 18.49
N GLY A 185 14.35 -0.04 17.93
CA GLY A 185 15.05 1.19 17.52
C GLY A 185 15.70 1.13 16.14
N ALA A 186 15.65 -0.03 15.46
CA ALA A 186 16.15 -0.17 14.09
C ALA A 186 15.23 0.56 13.09
N PRO A 187 15.80 1.31 12.11
CA PRO A 187 15.02 1.88 11.00
C PRO A 187 14.25 0.82 10.24
N MET A 188 13.00 1.10 9.88
CA MET A 188 12.23 0.24 9.00
C MET A 188 12.88 0.21 7.60
N ALA A 189 13.11 -0.98 7.07
CA ALA A 189 13.69 -1.16 5.73
C ALA A 189 12.61 -1.47 4.68
N PRO A 190 12.84 -1.15 3.40
CA PRO A 190 11.97 -1.61 2.32
C PRO A 190 12.12 -3.12 2.10
N SER A 191 11.05 -3.80 1.71
CA SER A 191 11.15 -5.19 1.24
C SER A 191 12.04 -5.28 -0.01
N ALA A 192 12.60 -6.46 -0.30
CA ALA A 192 13.38 -6.67 -1.52
C ALA A 192 12.58 -6.31 -2.79
N ALA A 193 11.30 -6.65 -2.84
CA ALA A 193 10.42 -6.29 -3.94
C ALA A 193 10.26 -4.77 -4.08
N LEU A 194 10.15 -4.04 -2.97
CA LEU A 194 10.10 -2.58 -3.01
C LEU A 194 11.45 -1.98 -3.45
N GLU A 195 12.59 -2.52 -3.03
CA GLU A 195 13.92 -2.07 -3.49
C GLU A 195 14.06 -2.19 -5.02
N GLU A 196 13.52 -3.25 -5.63
CA GLU A 196 13.45 -3.41 -7.08
C GLU A 196 12.58 -2.32 -7.74
N VAL A 197 11.40 -2.05 -7.17
CA VAL A 197 10.48 -1.00 -7.65
C VAL A 197 11.08 0.39 -7.54
N LEU A 198 11.82 0.67 -6.46
CA LEU A 198 12.54 1.93 -6.24
C LEU A 198 13.78 2.07 -7.16
N GLY A 199 14.19 0.99 -7.83
CA GLY A 199 15.40 0.96 -8.66
C GLY A 199 16.69 0.99 -7.85
N LEU A 200 16.64 0.54 -6.61
CA LEU A 200 17.80 0.24 -5.76
C LEU A 200 18.39 -1.13 -6.09
N ARG A 201 17.56 -2.03 -6.64
CA ARG A 201 17.93 -3.34 -7.18
C ARG A 201 17.42 -3.52 -8.61
N ALA A 202 17.98 -4.50 -9.31
CA ALA A 202 17.50 -4.88 -10.63
C ALA A 202 16.11 -5.53 -10.51
N ALA A 203 15.15 -5.06 -11.31
CA ALA A 203 13.80 -5.59 -11.28
C ALA A 203 13.71 -7.01 -11.82
N THR A 204 12.84 -7.80 -11.20
CA THR A 204 12.45 -9.13 -11.66
C THR A 204 11.18 -9.06 -12.52
N PRO A 205 10.79 -10.15 -13.22
CA PRO A 205 9.51 -10.20 -13.91
C PRO A 205 8.31 -9.92 -13.00
N ALA A 206 8.38 -10.33 -11.72
CA ALA A 206 7.32 -10.09 -10.74
C ALA A 206 7.15 -8.59 -10.43
N THR A 207 8.25 -7.85 -10.24
CA THR A 207 8.21 -6.42 -9.88
C THR A 207 8.19 -5.49 -11.08
N ALA A 208 8.34 -6.00 -12.31
CA ALA A 208 8.41 -5.19 -13.53
C ALA A 208 7.20 -4.25 -13.68
N ARG A 209 5.99 -4.77 -13.45
CA ARG A 209 4.76 -3.96 -13.52
C ARG A 209 4.71 -2.91 -12.41
N ALA A 210 5.06 -3.29 -11.18
CA ALA A 210 5.11 -2.35 -10.07
C ALA A 210 6.11 -1.21 -10.33
N ARG A 211 7.27 -1.51 -10.91
CA ARG A 211 8.27 -0.53 -11.30
C ARG A 211 7.78 0.40 -12.42
N GLU A 212 7.08 -0.13 -13.41
CA GLU A 212 6.46 0.67 -14.47
C GLU A 212 5.44 1.65 -13.90
N VAL A 213 4.54 1.17 -13.03
CA VAL A 213 3.47 2.00 -12.45
C VAL A 213 4.05 3.03 -11.48
N TYR A 214 4.92 2.64 -10.55
CA TYR A 214 5.40 3.53 -9.49
C TYR A 214 6.57 4.41 -9.92
N GLY A 215 7.36 3.97 -10.92
CA GLY A 215 8.56 4.64 -11.39
C GLY A 215 8.41 6.15 -11.63
N PRO A 216 7.33 6.62 -12.30
CA PRO A 216 7.12 8.05 -12.52
C PRO A 216 6.92 8.88 -11.24
N ALA A 217 6.52 8.29 -10.12
CA ALA A 217 6.36 9.00 -8.85
C ALA A 217 7.69 9.21 -8.10
N ILE A 218 8.69 8.36 -8.36
CA ILE A 218 10.00 8.41 -7.68
C ILE A 218 10.75 9.73 -7.92
N PRO A 219 10.90 10.25 -9.15
CA PRO A 219 11.55 11.55 -9.35
C PRO A 219 10.74 12.71 -8.73
N GLU A 220 9.41 12.60 -8.67
CA GLU A 220 8.56 13.60 -8.00
C GLU A 220 8.78 13.64 -6.49
N LEU A 221 8.88 12.46 -5.88
CA LEU A 221 9.23 12.32 -4.46
C LEU A 221 10.62 12.90 -4.19
N ALA A 222 11.60 12.60 -5.04
CA ALA A 222 12.95 13.15 -4.92
C ALA A 222 12.96 14.69 -5.02
N ALA A 223 12.22 15.25 -5.97
CA ALA A 223 12.05 16.71 -6.11
C ALA A 223 11.32 17.34 -4.91
N ALA A 224 10.40 16.59 -4.28
CA ALA A 224 9.75 17.00 -3.04
C ALA A 224 10.63 16.81 -1.79
N GLY A 225 11.84 16.25 -1.92
CA GLY A 225 12.81 16.05 -0.83
C GLY A 225 12.76 14.68 -0.15
N VAL A 226 12.16 13.67 -0.78
CA VAL A 226 12.13 12.28 -0.31
C VAL A 226 12.97 11.43 -1.26
N GLN A 227 14.20 11.10 -0.87
CA GLN A 227 15.06 10.25 -1.69
C GLN A 227 14.58 8.80 -1.64
N ARG A 228 14.80 8.04 -2.71
CA ARG A 228 14.36 6.63 -2.78
C ARG A 228 15.03 5.76 -1.72
N GLU A 229 16.25 6.10 -1.32
CA GLU A 229 17.02 5.44 -0.26
C GLU A 229 16.40 5.67 1.13
N ASP A 230 15.57 6.71 1.30
CA ASP A 230 14.88 7.03 2.56
C ASP A 230 13.51 6.36 2.69
N ILE A 231 13.08 5.59 1.68
CA ILE A 231 11.75 4.96 1.65
C ILE A 231 11.78 3.59 2.32
N ALA A 232 10.88 3.38 3.28
CA ALA A 232 10.65 2.10 3.95
C ALA A 232 9.39 1.38 3.44
N ASN A 233 8.34 2.11 3.07
CA ASN A 233 7.18 1.57 2.38
C ASN A 233 6.54 2.64 1.49
N LEU A 234 5.87 2.24 0.41
CA LEU A 234 5.33 3.14 -0.60
C LEU A 234 4.03 2.59 -1.18
N THR A 235 3.05 3.46 -1.32
CA THR A 235 1.95 3.24 -2.26
C THR A 235 1.73 4.44 -3.15
N VAL A 236 1.32 4.19 -4.38
CA VAL A 236 0.93 5.23 -5.34
C VAL A 236 -0.44 4.89 -5.86
N PHE A 237 -1.37 5.83 -5.78
CA PHE A 237 -2.74 5.63 -6.21
C PHE A 237 -3.35 6.92 -6.77
N THR A 238 -4.34 6.75 -7.63
CA THR A 238 -5.13 7.85 -8.19
C THR A 238 -6.52 7.89 -7.55
N THR A 239 -6.92 9.08 -7.10
CA THR A 239 -8.26 9.30 -6.54
C THR A 239 -9.32 9.37 -7.64
N GLY A 240 -10.51 8.87 -7.36
CA GLY A 240 -11.70 9.07 -8.21
C GLY A 240 -12.41 10.38 -7.90
N ASP A 241 -13.43 10.70 -8.69
CA ASP A 241 -14.34 11.83 -8.44
C ASP A 241 -15.70 11.33 -7.94
N PRO A 242 -15.96 11.40 -6.61
CA PRO A 242 -17.23 10.96 -6.05
C PRO A 242 -18.42 11.86 -6.43
N ALA A 243 -18.17 13.07 -6.96
CA ALA A 243 -19.22 13.99 -7.37
C ALA A 243 -19.57 13.89 -8.86
N GLU A 244 -18.79 13.16 -9.66
CA GLU A 244 -18.97 13.08 -11.11
C GLU A 244 -20.40 12.69 -11.51
N GLU A 245 -20.99 11.71 -10.83
CA GLU A 245 -22.35 11.22 -11.11
C GLU A 245 -23.44 12.27 -10.81
N LEU A 246 -23.22 13.18 -9.86
CA LEU A 246 -24.19 14.24 -9.53
C LEU A 246 -24.33 15.28 -10.64
N TYR A 247 -23.33 15.39 -11.52
CA TYR A 247 -23.30 16.37 -12.61
C TYR A 247 -23.54 15.75 -13.99
N ARG A 248 -23.79 14.43 -14.08
CA ARG A 248 -24.22 13.78 -15.33
C ARG A 248 -25.71 14.11 -15.56
N VAL A 249 -25.96 15.07 -16.46
CA VAL A 249 -27.30 15.42 -16.97
C VAL A 249 -27.71 14.45 -18.07
#